data_AF-A0A819N344-F1
#
_entry.id   AF-A0A819N344-F1
#
_cell.length_a   1.000
_cell.length_b   1.000
_cell.length_c   1.000
_cell.angle_alpha   90.00
_cell.angle_beta   90.00
_cell.angle_gamma   90.00
#
_symmetry.space_group_name_H-M   'P 1'
#
loop_
_entity.id
_entity.type
_entity.pdbx_description
1 polymer ?
#
loop_
_entity_poly.entity_id
_entity_poly.type
_entity_poly.pdbx_seq_one_letter_code
_entity_poly.pdbx_strand_id
1 'polypeptide(L)'
;MLTLLALIVIGVCMYFFIIIGAKTTTTTKGTNTTAITTTTTSTGTTTTFTACTPRLYSASFVSGVVTSTQCTNWTSFQTSLSCLNYTSFTLSGSYDTIGITATNQTTVNAIAAALRTSTAYTGISNGITWSVGTCGSGIELSETNTICQCSTTYTIRPCIGNGNWGGINRTGCGSPSQVMTVSFQ
;
A
#
# COMPACT_ATOMS: atom_id res chain seq x y z
N MET A 1 30.12 62.05 -31.30
CA MET A 1 30.27 60.59 -31.54
C MET A 1 29.25 59.88 -30.67
N LEU A 2 28.30 59.10 -31.14
CA LEU A 2 27.97 58.60 -32.47
C LEU A 2 26.45 58.36 -32.46
N THR A 3 25.86 58.66 -33.60
CA THR A 3 24.46 58.66 -34.00
C THR A 3 23.85 57.27 -34.15
N LEU A 4 22.53 57.19 -33.87
CA LEU A 4 21.48 56.56 -34.69
C LEU A 4 21.49 55.01 -34.85
N LEU A 5 20.38 54.35 -34.51
CA LEU A 5 19.52 53.75 -35.53
C LEU A 5 18.15 53.31 -34.96
N ALA A 6 17.11 53.73 -35.67
CA ALA A 6 15.72 53.33 -35.48
C ALA A 6 15.47 51.92 -36.02
N LEU A 7 14.44 51.24 -35.49
CA LEU A 7 13.71 50.24 -36.26
C LEU A 7 12.22 50.28 -35.90
N ILE A 8 11.47 50.80 -36.86
CA ILE A 8 10.03 50.66 -37.04
C ILE A 8 9.78 49.20 -37.44
N VAL A 9 8.88 48.51 -36.77
CA VAL A 9 8.25 47.29 -37.31
C VAL A 9 6.74 47.50 -37.36
N ILE A 10 6.26 47.37 -38.59
CA ILE A 10 4.90 47.46 -39.08
C ILE A 10 4.05 46.32 -38.49
N GLY A 11 2.79 46.63 -38.21
CA GLY A 11 1.86 45.70 -37.58
C GLY A 11 1.46 44.50 -38.44
N VAL A 12 0.96 43.48 -37.74
CA VAL A 12 -0.05 42.57 -38.27
C VAL A 12 -1.03 42.28 -37.13
N CYS A 13 -2.26 42.74 -37.32
CA CYS A 13 -3.42 42.35 -36.54
C CYS A 13 -3.69 40.88 -36.85
N MET A 14 -3.38 39.97 -35.93
CA MET A 14 -3.74 38.57 -36.04
C MET A 14 -4.48 38.14 -34.79
N TYR A 15 -5.76 37.87 -34.99
CA TYR A 15 -6.71 37.29 -34.06
C TYR A 15 -6.08 36.18 -33.20
N PHE A 16 -6.06 36.39 -31.89
CA PHE A 16 -5.91 35.31 -30.92
C PHE A 16 -7.23 35.18 -30.16
N PHE A 17 -8.05 34.21 -30.57
CA PHE A 17 -9.05 33.62 -29.70
C PHE A 17 -8.31 32.84 -28.61
N ILE A 18 -8.11 33.47 -27.45
CA ILE A 18 -7.77 32.72 -26.23
C ILE A 18 -9.06 32.55 -25.44
N ILE A 19 -9.52 31.30 -25.42
CA ILE A 19 -10.57 30.82 -24.53
C ILE A 19 -10.07 31.02 -23.10
N ILE A 20 -10.61 32.02 -22.40
CA ILE A 20 -10.44 32.14 -20.94
C ILE A 20 -11.33 31.07 -20.32
N GLY A 21 -10.77 29.89 -20.11
CA GLY A 21 -11.35 28.91 -19.20
C GLY A 21 -11.39 29.53 -17.80
N ALA A 22 -12.58 29.83 -17.30
CA ALA A 22 -12.77 30.23 -15.91
C ALA A 22 -12.26 29.10 -15.00
N LYS A 23 -11.11 29.33 -14.35
CA LYS A 23 -10.62 28.50 -13.25
C LYS A 23 -11.44 28.84 -12.02
N THR A 24 -12.51 28.11 -11.77
CA THR A 24 -13.23 28.15 -10.50
C THR A 24 -12.31 27.62 -9.41
N THR A 25 -11.70 28.55 -8.68
CA THR A 25 -11.01 28.28 -7.41
C THR A 25 -12.08 28.30 -6.33
N THR A 26 -12.65 27.13 -6.03
CA THR A 26 -13.51 26.99 -4.85
C THR A 26 -12.65 26.55 -3.68
N THR A 27 -12.19 27.54 -2.91
CA THR A 27 -11.75 27.33 -1.53
C THR A 27 -12.94 26.82 -0.73
N THR A 28 -12.94 25.54 -0.34
CA THR A 28 -13.79 25.05 0.75
C THR A 28 -12.90 24.54 1.88
N LYS A 29 -12.88 25.34 2.95
CA LYS A 29 -12.44 24.97 4.28
C LYS A 29 -13.40 23.88 4.80
N GLY A 30 -12.84 22.78 5.28
CA GLY A 30 -13.47 21.46 5.27
C GLY A 30 -14.73 21.26 6.13
N THR A 31 -15.41 20.13 5.85
CA THR A 31 -16.26 19.38 6.79
C THR A 31 -16.45 17.96 6.22
N ASN A 32 -16.10 16.93 7.01
CA ASN A 32 -16.45 15.51 6.92
C ASN A 32 -16.94 14.96 5.55
N THR A 33 -16.07 14.18 4.89
CA THR A 33 -16.40 13.37 3.71
C THR A 33 -17.48 12.34 4.06
N THR A 34 -18.72 12.72 3.80
CA THR A 34 -19.90 11.86 3.77
C THR A 34 -19.86 11.05 2.48
N ALA A 35 -20.16 9.75 2.58
CA ALA A 35 -20.07 8.77 1.51
C ALA A 35 -20.68 9.24 0.18
N ILE A 36 -19.93 9.09 -0.91
CA ILE A 36 -20.43 9.28 -2.28
C ILE A 36 -21.37 8.12 -2.58
N THR A 37 -22.67 8.41 -2.64
CA THR A 37 -23.70 7.48 -3.10
C THR A 37 -23.93 7.72 -4.59
N THR A 38 -23.35 6.87 -5.44
CA THR A 38 -23.69 6.83 -6.86
C THR A 38 -24.96 5.99 -7.03
N THR A 39 -26.11 6.64 -7.23
CA THR A 39 -27.39 5.98 -7.49
C THR A 39 -27.50 5.61 -8.97
N THR A 40 -27.24 4.35 -9.32
CA THR A 40 -27.71 3.75 -10.57
C THR A 40 -29.03 3.02 -10.31
N THR A 41 -30.10 3.50 -10.94
CA THR A 41 -31.44 2.91 -10.85
C THR A 41 -31.46 1.57 -11.59
N SER A 42 -31.41 0.49 -10.83
CA SER A 42 -31.84 -0.85 -11.23
C SER A 42 -32.68 -1.40 -10.08
N THR A 43 -33.84 -1.97 -10.38
CA THR A 43 -34.73 -2.62 -9.43
C THR A 43 -33.99 -3.79 -8.77
N GLY A 44 -33.28 -3.52 -7.68
CA GLY A 44 -32.42 -4.48 -6.99
C GLY A 44 -31.99 -3.92 -5.64
N THR A 45 -32.10 -4.76 -4.62
CA THR A 45 -31.75 -4.49 -3.22
C THR A 45 -30.40 -3.76 -3.09
N THR A 46 -30.42 -2.49 -2.68
CA THR A 46 -29.22 -1.72 -2.34
C THR A 46 -28.59 -2.30 -1.07
N THR A 47 -27.69 -3.26 -1.20
CA THR A 47 -26.78 -3.65 -0.12
C THR A 47 -25.66 -2.62 -0.02
N THR A 48 -25.78 -1.70 0.93
CA THR A 48 -24.66 -0.86 1.37
C THR A 48 -23.62 -1.73 2.06
N PHE A 49 -22.48 -1.95 1.40
CA PHE A 49 -21.33 -2.60 2.02
C PHE A 49 -20.52 -1.57 2.79
N THR A 50 -20.35 -1.77 4.09
CA THR A 50 -19.46 -0.95 4.92
C THR A 50 -18.02 -1.41 4.67
N ALA A 51 -17.17 -0.49 4.22
CA ALA A 51 -15.73 -0.74 4.07
C ALA A 51 -15.07 -0.95 5.44
N CYS A 52 -13.98 -1.70 5.48
CA CYS A 52 -13.25 -1.93 6.72
C CYS A 52 -12.59 -0.66 7.25
N THR A 53 -12.44 -0.59 8.57
CA THR A 53 -11.50 0.36 9.16
C THR A 53 -10.08 -0.06 8.76
N PRO A 54 -9.25 0.87 8.27
CA PRO A 54 -7.86 0.59 7.94
C PRO A 54 -7.08 -0.03 9.11
N ARG A 55 -6.18 -0.97 8.78
CA ARG A 55 -5.27 -1.60 9.75
C ARG A 55 -3.83 -1.41 9.31
N LEU A 56 -2.99 -1.02 10.27
CA LEU A 56 -1.58 -0.74 10.02
C LEU A 56 -0.72 -1.52 11.02
N TYR A 57 0.29 -2.21 10.50
CA TYR A 57 1.45 -2.66 11.24
C TYR A 57 2.67 -1.89 10.74
N SER A 58 3.45 -1.32 11.65
CA SER A 58 4.74 -0.73 11.31
C SER A 58 5.71 -0.93 12.48
N ALA A 59 6.91 -1.42 12.19
CA ALA A 59 7.91 -1.65 13.21
C ALA A 59 9.34 -1.48 12.66
N SER A 60 10.24 -1.06 13.55
CA SER A 60 11.68 -0.98 13.26
C SER A 60 12.33 -2.34 13.48
N PHE A 61 13.13 -2.78 12.51
CA PHE A 61 13.89 -4.01 12.53
C PHE A 61 15.38 -3.70 12.47
N VAL A 62 16.14 -4.30 13.37
CA VAL A 62 17.60 -4.08 13.47
C VAL A 62 18.32 -5.32 12.92
N SER A 63 19.32 -5.08 12.08
CA SER A 63 20.09 -6.17 11.46
C SER A 63 20.71 -7.09 12.51
N GLY A 64 20.57 -8.40 12.30
CA GLY A 64 21.10 -9.43 13.20
C GLY A 64 20.37 -9.62 14.53
N VAL A 65 19.31 -8.86 14.80
CA VAL A 65 18.59 -8.90 16.09
C VAL A 65 17.32 -9.75 16.01
N VAL A 66 17.08 -10.55 17.06
CA VAL A 66 15.82 -11.31 17.23
C VAL A 66 14.67 -10.36 17.58
N THR A 67 13.54 -10.54 16.91
CA THR A 67 12.44 -9.56 16.84
C THR A 67 11.28 -9.86 17.80
N SER A 68 11.55 -9.95 19.11
CA SER A 68 10.54 -10.33 20.11
C SER A 68 9.37 -9.32 20.19
N THR A 69 9.65 -8.03 20.35
CA THR A 69 8.61 -6.98 20.41
C THR A 69 7.86 -6.86 19.09
N GLN A 70 8.57 -6.94 17.96
CA GLN A 70 7.96 -6.87 16.63
C GLN A 70 7.05 -8.07 16.38
N CYS A 71 7.40 -9.26 16.89
CA CYS A 71 6.54 -10.44 16.84
C CYS A 71 5.26 -10.27 17.66
N THR A 72 5.34 -9.75 18.89
CA THR A 72 4.15 -9.47 19.71
C THR A 72 3.20 -8.48 19.03
N ASN A 73 3.76 -7.42 18.45
CA ASN A 73 2.98 -6.42 17.71
C ASN A 73 2.40 -7.00 16.42
N TRP A 74 3.12 -7.89 15.75
CA TRP A 74 2.66 -8.56 14.53
C TRP A 74 1.45 -9.45 14.83
N THR A 75 1.53 -10.24 15.90
CA THR A 75 0.44 -11.10 16.35
C THR A 75 -0.80 -10.28 16.71
N SER A 76 -0.61 -9.16 17.43
CA SER A 76 -1.71 -8.22 17.73
C SER A 76 -2.35 -7.68 16.46
N PHE A 77 -1.55 -7.25 15.48
CA PHE A 77 -2.04 -6.78 14.19
C PHE A 77 -2.85 -7.86 13.46
N GLN A 78 -2.35 -9.09 13.38
CA GLN A 78 -3.05 -10.20 12.72
C GLN A 78 -4.44 -10.46 13.33
N THR A 79 -4.54 -10.45 14.66
CA THR A 79 -5.84 -10.63 15.34
C THR A 79 -6.83 -9.48 15.06
N SER A 80 -6.34 -8.29 14.70
CA SER A 80 -7.18 -7.11 14.40
C SER A 80 -7.86 -7.14 13.02
N LEU A 81 -7.47 -8.07 12.14
CA LEU A 81 -7.96 -8.21 10.75
C LEU A 81 -9.32 -8.93 10.68
N SER A 82 -10.31 -8.47 11.45
CA SER A 82 -11.61 -9.15 11.62
C SER A 82 -12.67 -8.81 10.57
N CYS A 83 -12.54 -7.68 9.87
CA CYS A 83 -13.61 -7.12 9.03
C CYS A 83 -13.78 -7.81 7.66
N LEU A 84 -12.72 -8.46 7.11
CA LEU A 84 -12.73 -9.25 5.87
C LEU A 84 -13.47 -8.60 4.67
N ASN A 85 -13.46 -7.27 4.60
CA ASN A 85 -13.97 -6.46 3.49
C ASN A 85 -12.94 -5.38 3.09
N TYR A 86 -11.66 -5.75 3.09
CA TYR A 86 -10.53 -4.89 2.73
C TYR A 86 -10.34 -4.85 1.22
N THR A 87 -10.32 -3.66 0.67
CA THR A 87 -10.13 -3.36 -0.76
C THR A 87 -8.71 -3.53 -1.25
N SER A 88 -7.73 -3.35 -0.35
CA SER A 88 -6.33 -3.52 -0.70
C SER A 88 -5.47 -3.82 0.51
N PHE A 89 -4.25 -4.31 0.25
CA PHE A 89 -3.16 -4.17 1.21
C PHE A 89 -1.85 -3.83 0.53
N THR A 90 -0.93 -3.21 1.27
CA THR A 90 0.39 -2.79 0.81
C THR A 90 1.49 -3.29 1.75
N LEU A 91 2.59 -3.79 1.18
CA LEU A 91 3.86 -4.01 1.87
C LEU A 91 4.86 -2.93 1.47
N SER A 92 5.45 -2.22 2.43
CA SER A 92 6.44 -1.17 2.18
C SER A 92 7.50 -1.12 3.28
N GLY A 93 8.59 -0.39 3.05
CA GLY A 93 9.66 -0.24 4.03
C GLY A 93 10.53 0.99 3.81
N SER A 94 11.50 1.24 4.70
CA SER A 94 12.38 2.42 4.59
C SER A 94 13.19 2.46 3.29
N TYR A 95 13.42 1.30 2.68
CA TYR A 95 14.17 1.13 1.44
C TYR A 95 13.29 1.12 0.18
N ASP A 96 11.98 1.11 0.36
CA ASP A 96 10.96 1.22 -0.67
C ASP A 96 9.66 1.74 -0.04
N THR A 97 9.55 3.07 0.01
CA THR A 97 8.46 3.76 0.70
C THR A 97 7.14 3.72 -0.07
N ILE A 98 7.18 3.40 -1.36
CA ILE A 98 5.99 3.18 -2.19
C ILE A 98 5.44 1.78 -1.91
N GLY A 99 6.32 0.78 -1.91
CA GLY A 99 5.96 -0.61 -1.69
C GLY A 99 5.20 -1.25 -2.85
N ILE A 100 4.58 -2.39 -2.57
CA ILE A 100 3.73 -3.11 -3.52
C ILE A 100 2.35 -3.36 -2.93
N THR A 101 1.35 -3.33 -3.80
CA THR A 101 -0.06 -3.36 -3.40
C THR A 101 -0.81 -4.48 -4.10
N ALA A 102 -1.62 -5.22 -3.34
CA ALA A 102 -2.65 -6.10 -3.84
C ALA A 102 -4.00 -5.38 -3.82
N THR A 103 -4.75 -5.45 -4.92
CA THR A 103 -6.08 -4.82 -5.05
C THR A 103 -7.19 -5.80 -5.45
N ASN A 104 -6.90 -7.09 -5.61
CA ASN A 104 -7.93 -8.11 -5.83
C ASN A 104 -8.61 -8.41 -4.48
N GLN A 105 -9.83 -7.91 -4.29
CA GLN A 105 -10.62 -8.05 -3.06
C GLN A 105 -10.66 -9.48 -2.51
N THR A 106 -10.86 -10.49 -3.37
CA THR A 106 -10.92 -11.89 -2.94
C THR A 106 -9.59 -12.33 -2.35
N THR A 107 -8.48 -12.05 -3.04
CA THR A 107 -7.13 -12.38 -2.57
C THR A 107 -6.77 -11.60 -1.31
N VAL A 108 -7.06 -10.30 -1.25
CA VAL A 108 -6.80 -9.43 -0.10
C VAL A 108 -7.52 -9.95 1.15
N ASN A 109 -8.81 -10.26 1.04
CA ASN A 109 -9.59 -10.77 2.16
C ASN A 109 -9.18 -12.19 2.59
N ALA A 110 -8.80 -13.04 1.63
CA ALA A 110 -8.29 -14.37 1.94
C ALA A 110 -6.95 -14.30 2.69
N ILE A 111 -6.07 -13.37 2.31
CA ILE A 111 -4.82 -13.09 3.04
C ILE A 111 -5.11 -12.56 4.44
N ALA A 112 -6.03 -11.60 4.59
CA ALA A 112 -6.42 -11.09 5.90
C ALA A 112 -6.95 -12.19 6.82
N ALA A 113 -7.80 -13.08 6.29
CA ALA A 113 -8.30 -14.24 7.01
C ALA A 113 -7.19 -15.23 7.38
N ALA A 114 -6.30 -15.54 6.43
CA ALA A 114 -5.18 -16.45 6.62
C ALA A 114 -4.21 -15.94 7.70
N LEU A 115 -3.87 -14.65 7.67
CA LEU A 115 -3.06 -14.00 8.70
C LEU A 115 -3.72 -14.09 10.08
N ARG A 116 -5.01 -13.75 10.16
CA ARG A 116 -5.75 -13.76 11.43
C ARG A 116 -5.86 -15.15 12.04
N THR A 117 -6.05 -16.17 11.20
CA THR A 117 -6.29 -17.56 11.64
C THR A 117 -5.05 -18.44 11.62
N SER A 118 -3.91 -17.87 11.22
CA SER A 118 -2.63 -18.59 11.07
C SER A 118 -2.73 -19.81 10.14
N THR A 119 -3.47 -19.68 9.05
CA THR A 119 -3.60 -20.73 8.03
C THR A 119 -2.78 -20.41 6.79
N ALA A 120 -2.32 -21.43 6.08
CA ALA A 120 -1.65 -21.23 4.81
C ALA A 120 -2.63 -20.72 3.73
N TYR A 121 -2.15 -19.85 2.86
CA TYR A 121 -2.89 -19.37 1.69
C TYR A 121 -1.91 -18.94 0.59
N THR A 122 -2.30 -19.18 -0.65
CA THR A 122 -1.62 -18.61 -1.83
C THR A 122 -2.68 -18.10 -2.81
N GLY A 123 -2.46 -16.91 -3.35
CA GLY A 123 -3.36 -16.29 -4.30
C GLY A 123 -2.65 -15.27 -5.19
N ILE A 124 -3.36 -14.79 -6.21
CA ILE A 124 -2.81 -13.83 -7.17
C ILE A 124 -3.56 -12.51 -7.05
N SER A 125 -2.82 -11.40 -7.06
CA SER A 125 -3.35 -10.05 -7.20
C SER A 125 -2.38 -9.22 -8.01
N ASN A 126 -2.86 -8.44 -8.98
CA ASN A 126 -2.02 -7.57 -9.82
C ASN A 126 -0.92 -8.34 -10.59
N GLY A 127 -1.15 -9.62 -10.92
CA GLY A 127 -0.16 -10.50 -11.55
C GLY A 127 0.92 -11.02 -10.60
N ILE A 128 0.84 -10.65 -9.32
CA ILE A 128 1.79 -11.01 -8.27
C ILE A 128 1.24 -12.19 -7.46
N THR A 129 2.11 -13.16 -7.16
CA THR A 129 1.76 -14.25 -6.24
C THR A 129 2.02 -13.82 -4.80
N TRP A 130 1.00 -13.98 -3.97
CA TRP A 130 1.04 -13.66 -2.55
C TRP A 130 0.83 -14.93 -1.75
N SER A 131 1.66 -15.13 -0.72
CA SER A 131 1.55 -16.28 0.17
C SER A 131 1.55 -15.88 1.63
N VAL A 132 0.78 -16.64 2.40
CA VAL A 132 0.76 -16.64 3.86
C VAL A 132 1.09 -18.05 4.32
N GLY A 133 1.96 -18.19 5.32
CA GLY A 133 2.27 -19.50 5.86
C GLY A 133 3.17 -19.46 7.09
N THR A 134 3.35 -20.62 7.73
CA THR A 134 4.14 -20.74 8.95
C THR A 134 5.63 -20.56 8.70
N CYS A 135 6.28 -19.74 9.54
CA CYS A 135 7.73 -19.61 9.59
C CYS A 135 8.18 -19.28 11.02
N GLY A 136 9.02 -20.14 11.59
CA GLY A 136 9.34 -20.10 13.02
C GLY A 136 8.10 -20.35 13.87
N SER A 137 7.87 -19.50 14.89
CA SER A 137 6.72 -19.62 15.78
C SER A 137 5.51 -18.79 15.34
N GLY A 138 5.53 -18.19 14.15
CA GLY A 138 4.43 -17.39 13.65
C GLY A 138 4.22 -17.51 12.15
N ILE A 139 3.64 -16.47 11.56
CA ILE A 139 3.19 -16.46 10.17
C ILE A 139 3.95 -15.40 9.37
N GLU A 140 4.41 -15.82 8.20
CA GLU A 140 5.00 -15.00 7.15
C GLU A 140 3.91 -14.50 6.20
N LEU A 141 4.05 -13.26 5.73
CA LEU A 141 3.39 -12.74 4.54
C LEU A 141 4.49 -12.42 3.51
N SER A 142 4.34 -12.94 2.29
CA SER A 142 5.34 -12.74 1.25
C SER A 142 4.77 -12.61 -0.15
N GLU A 143 5.49 -11.88 -0.98
CA GLU A 143 5.30 -11.80 -2.43
C GLU A 143 6.09 -12.93 -3.14
N THR A 144 5.75 -14.18 -2.84
CA THR A 144 6.33 -15.35 -3.51
C THR A 144 5.43 -16.55 -3.26
N ASN A 145 5.67 -17.67 -3.96
CA ASN A 145 5.04 -18.96 -3.68
C ASN A 145 5.83 -19.81 -2.65
N THR A 146 6.97 -19.31 -2.15
CA THR A 146 7.78 -19.99 -1.14
C THR A 146 7.64 -19.33 0.22
N ILE A 147 7.41 -20.11 1.27
CA ILE A 147 7.35 -19.64 2.65
C ILE A 147 8.64 -20.00 3.40
N CYS A 148 9.08 -19.10 4.30
CA CYS A 148 10.22 -19.30 5.18
C CYS A 148 11.57 -19.47 4.46
N GLN A 149 11.71 -18.83 3.29
CA GLN A 149 12.94 -18.86 2.49
C GLN A 149 13.65 -17.51 2.48
N CYS A 150 14.97 -17.54 2.31
CA CYS A 150 15.76 -16.34 2.05
C CYS A 150 15.61 -15.95 0.57
N SER A 151 14.80 -14.93 0.28
CA SER A 151 14.60 -14.39 -1.07
C SER A 151 14.66 -12.87 -1.05
N THR A 152 14.98 -12.26 -2.20
CA THR A 152 14.92 -10.81 -2.40
C THR A 152 13.51 -10.43 -2.85
N THR A 153 12.57 -10.44 -1.92
CA THR A 153 11.12 -10.28 -2.19
C THR A 153 10.47 -9.41 -1.12
N TYR A 154 9.21 -9.05 -1.30
CA TYR A 154 8.45 -8.36 -0.26
C TYR A 154 7.97 -9.37 0.78
N THR A 155 8.82 -9.63 1.77
CA THR A 155 8.57 -10.61 2.83
C THR A 155 8.65 -9.97 4.21
N ILE A 156 7.69 -10.33 5.08
CA ILE A 156 7.68 -9.98 6.49
C ILE A 156 7.33 -11.20 7.35
N ARG A 157 8.18 -11.52 8.32
CA ARG A 157 8.05 -12.67 9.25
C ARG A 157 8.64 -12.35 10.63
N PRO A 158 8.00 -11.46 11.40
CA PRO A 158 8.56 -10.95 12.65
C PRO A 158 8.73 -12.02 13.72
N CYS A 159 8.05 -13.15 13.59
CA CYS A 159 8.06 -14.26 14.55
C CYS A 159 8.95 -15.44 14.14
N ILE A 160 9.91 -15.25 13.22
CA ILE A 160 10.81 -16.32 12.78
C ILE A 160 11.75 -16.84 13.88
N GLY A 161 12.01 -16.04 14.92
CA GLY A 161 12.87 -16.42 16.05
C GLY A 161 14.37 -16.17 15.84
N ASN A 162 14.75 -15.48 14.76
CA ASN A 162 16.13 -15.08 14.46
C ASN A 162 16.14 -13.72 13.72
N GLY A 163 17.32 -13.25 13.28
CA GLY A 163 17.50 -11.97 12.59
C GLY A 163 17.08 -11.94 11.11
N ASN A 164 16.47 -13.01 10.57
CA ASN A 164 16.05 -13.11 9.17
C ASN A 164 14.56 -12.83 9.02
N TRP A 165 14.09 -11.71 9.57
CA TRP A 165 12.68 -11.32 9.70
C TRP A 165 11.98 -10.93 8.39
N GLY A 166 12.67 -11.05 7.25
CA GLY A 166 12.18 -10.66 5.93
C GLY A 166 13.17 -9.76 5.23
N GLY A 167 12.69 -9.01 4.25
CA GLY A 167 13.55 -8.12 3.48
C GLY A 167 12.76 -7.42 2.40
N ILE A 168 11.74 -6.63 2.78
CA ILE A 168 10.89 -5.88 1.86
C ILE A 168 11.73 -5.17 0.79
N ASN A 169 11.75 -5.79 -0.39
CA ASN A 169 12.57 -5.45 -1.56
C ASN A 169 14.11 -5.41 -1.33
N ARG A 170 14.64 -6.25 -0.44
CA ARG A 170 16.05 -6.44 -0.08
C ARG A 170 16.30 -7.91 0.23
N THR A 171 17.53 -8.30 0.59
CA THR A 171 17.81 -9.68 0.99
C THR A 171 16.93 -10.10 2.18
N GLY A 172 16.16 -11.18 2.02
CA GLY A 172 15.28 -11.72 3.07
C GLY A 172 15.98 -12.28 4.31
N CYS A 173 17.31 -12.38 4.25
CA CYS A 173 18.17 -12.89 5.33
C CYS A 173 19.41 -12.00 5.45
N GLY A 174 19.80 -11.68 6.67
CA GLY A 174 20.81 -10.65 6.93
C GLY A 174 20.42 -9.27 6.38
N SER A 175 19.12 -8.95 6.34
CA SER A 175 18.66 -7.65 5.85
C SER A 175 19.29 -6.50 6.66
N PRO A 176 19.63 -5.36 6.02
CA PRO A 176 19.96 -4.14 6.75
C PRO A 176 18.78 -3.68 7.61
N SER A 177 19.08 -2.89 8.64
CA SER A 177 18.08 -2.31 9.53
C SER A 177 17.11 -1.42 8.74
N GLN A 178 15.81 -1.58 8.97
CA GLN A 178 14.77 -0.78 8.31
C GLN A 178 13.47 -0.79 9.10
N VAL A 179 12.59 0.15 8.80
CA VAL A 179 11.17 0.07 9.16
C VAL A 179 10.46 -0.73 8.08
N MET A 180 9.61 -1.68 8.48
CA MET A 180 8.72 -2.43 7.59
C MET A 180 7.27 -2.18 7.97
N THR A 181 6.42 -2.09 6.96
CA THR A 181 5.02 -1.69 7.12
C THR A 181 4.09 -2.60 6.31
N VAL A 182 2.96 -2.95 6.92
CA VAL A 182 1.83 -3.65 6.29
C VAL A 182 0.57 -2.82 6.53
N SER A 183 -0.14 -2.44 5.47
CA SER A 183 -1.35 -1.61 5.56
C SER A 183 -2.50 -2.28 4.83
N PHE A 184 -3.62 -2.53 5.50
CA PHE A 184 -4.89 -2.96 4.89
C PHE A 184 -5.87 -1.78 4.87
N GLN A 185 -6.61 -1.63 3.76
CA GLN A 185 -7.60 -0.57 3.54
C GLN A 185 -8.97 -1.17 3.24
#